data_AF-S8C803-F1
#
_entry.id   AF-S8C803-F1
#
_cell.length_a   1.000
_cell.length_b   1.000
_cell.length_c   1.000
_cell.angle_alpha   90.00
_cell.angle_beta   90.00
_cell.angle_gamma   90.00
#
_symmetry.space_group_name_H-M   'P 1'
#
loop_
_entity.id
_entity.type
_entity.pdbx_description
1 polymer ?
#
loop_
_entity_poly.entity_id
_entity_poly.type
_entity_poly.pdbx_seq_one_letter_code
_entity_poly.pdbx_strand_id
1 'polypeptide(L)'
;CSLFVGKWVRREGERRLYTNYTCKSIPPGKNCFLQGRRDADFLRWKWKPDGCDLPAFSRESFFAALRGKTMAFIGDSVAKNHMDSLLCILSKEESPPLLLENDEGDRFVTWRFPEHDFTLMVIWSPFLVTATETTATGNGSQLHVNFNLHLDEVDPRWSGKLPVIDYAIFSDTHWFLRENYLYERGELIGCTICDRQNVTRLRPREAVRRAFRTSFEKINGCKKNIHVILRTYSPPHFEHGSWNTGGRCNRTTPISRSEVDTGRMNLDIRRVQIEELELAKKAA
;
A
#
# COMPACT_ATOMS: atom_id res chain seq x y z
N CYS A 1 13.98 0.38 20.92
CA CYS A 1 12.92 1.39 20.67
C CYS A 1 11.80 0.76 19.84
N SER A 2 10.52 0.93 20.22
CA SER A 2 9.38 0.50 19.39
C SER A 2 8.98 1.63 18.44
N LEU A 3 9.19 1.44 17.12
CA LEU A 3 8.98 2.50 16.12
C LEU A 3 7.49 2.82 15.88
N PHE A 4 6.57 1.92 16.24
CA PHE A 4 5.14 2.03 15.93
C PHE A 4 4.28 2.43 17.13
N VAL A 5 4.89 2.67 18.30
CA VAL A 5 4.22 3.18 19.50
C VAL A 5 4.78 4.57 19.80
N GLY A 6 3.89 5.56 19.77
CA GLY A 6 4.29 6.96 19.81
C GLY A 6 3.13 7.91 19.60
N LYS A 7 3.46 9.14 19.19
CA LYS A 7 2.48 10.21 18.93
C LYS A 7 2.90 11.10 17.79
N TRP A 8 1.91 11.75 17.18
CA TRP A 8 2.16 12.86 16.26
C TRP A 8 2.58 14.10 17.05
N VAL A 9 3.68 14.72 16.65
CA VAL A 9 4.17 16.00 17.19
C VAL A 9 4.39 16.98 16.05
N ARG A 10 4.19 18.27 16.30
CA ARG A 10 4.52 19.31 15.31
C ARG A 10 6.03 19.40 15.17
N ARG A 11 6.50 19.55 13.93
CA ARG A 11 7.88 19.91 13.60
C ARG A 11 8.02 21.41 13.80
N GLU A 12 9.09 21.81 14.48
CA GLU A 12 9.55 23.19 14.51
C GLU A 12 10.42 23.43 13.27
N GLY A 13 10.19 24.55 12.56
CA GLY A 13 10.90 24.91 11.34
C GLY A 13 10.32 24.36 10.02
N GLU A 14 10.99 24.69 8.91
CA GLU A 14 10.45 24.53 7.54
C GLU A 14 10.92 23.30 6.76
N ARG A 15 11.74 22.41 7.32
CA ARG A 15 12.40 21.35 6.52
C ARG A 15 11.45 20.21 6.12
N ARG A 16 10.62 20.49 5.11
CA ARG A 16 9.81 19.52 4.37
C ARG A 16 10.73 18.70 3.46
N LEU A 17 10.48 17.40 3.37
CA LEU A 17 11.27 16.55 2.49
C LEU A 17 11.06 16.97 1.02
N TYR A 18 9.82 17.28 0.64
CA TYR A 18 9.45 17.84 -0.66
C TYR A 18 8.21 18.74 -0.53
N THR A 19 7.93 19.52 -1.58
CA THR A 19 6.71 20.30 -1.77
C THR A 19 6.08 19.96 -3.11
N ASN A 20 4.86 20.46 -3.35
CA ASN A 20 4.20 20.41 -4.66
C ASN A 20 4.97 21.11 -5.78
N TYR A 21 5.89 22.02 -5.46
CA TYR A 21 6.77 22.68 -6.42
C TYR A 21 8.05 21.87 -6.69
N THR A 22 8.61 21.21 -5.67
CA THR A 22 9.88 20.48 -5.83
C THR A 22 9.71 19.08 -6.38
N CYS A 23 8.53 18.47 -6.29
CA CYS A 23 8.25 17.17 -6.89
C CYS A 23 7.31 17.31 -8.08
N LYS A 24 7.87 17.19 -9.29
CA LYS A 24 7.11 17.28 -10.54
C LYS A 24 6.30 16.02 -10.86
N SER A 25 6.61 14.91 -10.19
CA SER A 25 5.97 13.60 -10.43
C SER A 25 4.72 13.37 -9.58
N ILE A 26 4.26 14.35 -8.78
CA ILE A 26 3.02 14.20 -8.00
C ILE A 26 1.84 14.12 -8.98
N PRO A 27 1.06 13.03 -8.99
CA PRO A 27 -0.12 12.94 -9.85
C PRO A 27 -1.11 14.08 -9.54
N PRO A 28 -1.74 14.71 -10.56
CA PRO A 28 -2.64 15.85 -10.34
C PRO A 28 -3.75 15.58 -9.32
N GLY A 29 -4.34 14.38 -9.33
CA GLY A 29 -5.37 13.97 -8.37
C GLY A 29 -4.89 13.81 -6.92
N LYS A 30 -3.58 13.73 -6.68
CA LYS A 30 -2.96 13.63 -5.34
C LYS A 30 -2.35 14.96 -4.88
N ASN A 31 -2.30 15.97 -5.74
CA ASN A 31 -1.76 17.28 -5.40
C ASN A 31 -2.85 18.15 -4.72
N CYS A 32 -2.97 18.06 -3.39
CA CYS A 32 -4.04 18.73 -2.65
C CYS A 32 -4.12 20.25 -2.89
N PHE A 33 -2.97 20.93 -3.04
CA PHE A 33 -2.97 22.38 -3.29
C PHE A 33 -3.44 22.72 -4.71
N LEU A 34 -3.04 21.92 -5.71
CA LEU A 34 -3.58 22.03 -7.06
C LEU A 34 -5.09 21.77 -7.09
N GLN A 35 -5.58 20.87 -6.23
CA GLN A 35 -7.00 20.56 -6.05
C GLN A 35 -7.72 21.54 -5.09
N GLY A 36 -7.10 22.67 -4.72
CA GLY A 36 -7.75 23.77 -4.00
C GLY A 36 -7.71 23.74 -2.48
N ARG A 37 -6.99 22.79 -1.85
CA ARG A 37 -6.77 22.81 -0.39
C ARG A 37 -5.95 24.04 0.01
N ARG A 38 -6.39 24.76 1.04
CA ARG A 38 -5.77 26.03 1.48
C ARG A 38 -4.91 25.89 2.75
N ASP A 39 -5.27 25.00 3.66
CA ASP A 39 -4.51 24.75 4.87
C ASP A 39 -3.24 23.94 4.58
N ALA A 40 -2.13 24.26 5.27
CA ALA A 40 -0.84 23.58 5.07
C ALA A 40 -0.27 22.96 6.36
N ASP A 41 -1.04 23.01 7.44
CA ASP A 41 -0.62 22.58 8.78
C ASP A 41 -0.44 21.06 8.88
N PHE A 42 -1.17 20.29 8.09
CA PHE A 42 -1.03 18.83 8.00
C PHE A 42 0.39 18.41 7.57
N LEU A 43 1.13 19.27 6.86
CA LEU A 43 2.52 19.01 6.44
C LEU A 43 3.55 19.23 7.54
N ARG A 44 3.14 19.77 8.69
CA ARG A 44 4.03 20.11 9.81
C ARG A 44 4.08 19.01 10.87
N TRP A 45 3.47 17.85 10.65
CA TRP A 45 3.46 16.76 11.62
C TRP A 45 4.57 15.73 11.37
N LYS A 46 5.17 15.21 12.45
CA LYS A 46 6.02 14.02 12.42
C LYS A 46 5.56 13.00 13.45
N TRP A 47 5.78 11.74 13.13
CA TRP A 47 5.67 10.67 14.10
C TRP A 47 6.88 10.71 15.03
N LYS A 48 6.64 10.68 16.35
CA LYS A 48 7.67 10.55 17.39
C LYS A 48 7.40 9.27 18.20
N PRO A 49 8.23 8.23 18.04
CA PRO A 49 8.19 7.05 18.91
C PRO A 49 8.39 7.44 20.38
N ASP A 50 7.76 6.71 21.30
CA ASP A 50 7.85 7.03 22.74
C ASP A 50 9.27 6.78 23.30
N GLY A 51 10.02 5.83 22.71
CA GLY A 51 11.31 5.37 23.23
C GLY A 51 12.55 5.79 22.43
N CYS A 52 12.42 6.63 21.40
CA CYS A 52 13.56 7.17 20.64
C CYS A 52 13.15 8.31 19.71
N ASP A 53 14.14 9.08 19.25
CA ASP A 53 13.99 10.00 18.14
C ASP A 53 14.37 9.34 16.81
N LEU A 54 13.54 9.56 15.79
CA LEU A 54 13.85 9.10 14.44
C LEU A 54 14.92 10.01 13.81
N PRO A 55 15.96 9.43 13.17
CA PRO A 55 16.93 10.22 12.45
C PRO A 55 16.27 10.98 11.30
N ALA A 56 16.83 12.13 10.95
CA ALA A 56 16.41 12.84 9.75
C ALA A 56 16.72 11.99 8.51
N PHE A 57 15.80 11.94 7.57
CA PHE A 57 16.03 11.24 6.30
C PHE A 57 17.16 11.92 5.51
N SER A 58 18.17 11.14 5.11
CA SER A 58 19.25 11.53 4.19
C SER A 58 19.08 10.74 2.90
N ARG A 59 19.06 11.47 1.77
CA ARG A 59 18.91 10.88 0.43
C ARG A 59 20.17 10.15 0.03
N GLU A 60 21.30 10.77 0.33
CA GLU A 60 22.65 10.29 0.12
C GLU A 60 22.83 8.94 0.84
N SER A 61 22.43 8.87 2.11
CA SER A 61 22.48 7.62 2.89
C SER A 61 21.53 6.55 2.34
N PHE A 62 20.33 6.95 1.91
CA PHE A 62 19.36 6.03 1.31
C PHE A 62 19.90 5.41 0.02
N PHE A 63 20.39 6.25 -0.90
CA PHE A 63 20.96 5.78 -2.16
C PHE A 63 22.24 4.98 -1.95
N ALA A 64 23.10 5.37 -1.00
CA ALA A 64 24.29 4.59 -0.66
C ALA A 64 23.92 3.18 -0.17
N ALA A 65 22.89 3.06 0.68
CA ALA A 65 22.44 1.78 1.21
C ALA A 65 21.74 0.89 0.15
N LEU A 66 21.16 1.50 -0.88
CA LEU A 66 20.36 0.80 -1.91
C LEU A 66 20.98 0.84 -3.31
N ARG A 67 22.26 1.23 -3.42
CA ARG A 67 23.00 1.20 -4.69
C ARG A 67 23.07 -0.23 -5.22
N GLY A 68 22.75 -0.39 -6.51
CA GLY A 68 22.66 -1.67 -7.20
C GLY A 68 21.44 -2.51 -6.80
N LYS A 69 20.42 -1.91 -6.16
CA LYS A 69 19.24 -2.63 -5.66
C LYS A 69 17.97 -2.22 -6.39
N THR A 70 17.03 -3.17 -6.44
CA THR A 70 15.66 -2.96 -6.90
C THR A 70 14.68 -3.03 -5.74
N MET A 71 13.90 -1.97 -5.57
CA MET A 71 12.84 -1.87 -4.58
C MET A 71 11.48 -1.83 -5.27
N ALA A 72 10.58 -2.73 -4.90
CA ALA A 72 9.24 -2.82 -5.47
C ALA A 72 8.16 -2.58 -4.41
N PHE A 73 7.23 -1.68 -4.70
CA PHE A 73 5.98 -1.51 -3.97
C PHE A 73 4.90 -2.37 -4.62
N ILE A 74 4.38 -3.36 -3.88
CA ILE A 74 3.44 -4.37 -4.39
C ILE A 74 2.13 -4.23 -3.62
N GLY A 75 1.02 -4.03 -4.34
CA GLY A 75 -0.30 -3.93 -3.73
C GLY A 75 -1.26 -3.00 -4.46
N ASP A 76 -2.13 -2.35 -3.69
CA ASP A 76 -3.18 -1.47 -4.18
C ASP A 76 -2.72 0.01 -4.35
N SER A 77 -3.69 0.92 -4.53
CA SER A 77 -3.43 2.35 -4.70
C SER A 77 -2.70 2.99 -3.53
N VAL A 78 -2.79 2.40 -2.35
CA VAL A 78 -2.10 2.87 -1.15
C VAL A 78 -0.62 2.47 -1.18
N ALA A 79 -0.25 1.35 -1.80
CA ALA A 79 1.15 1.03 -2.13
C ALA A 79 1.74 2.07 -3.09
N LYS A 80 1.02 2.40 -4.18
CA LYS A 80 1.40 3.46 -5.13
C LYS A 80 1.57 4.81 -4.45
N ASN A 81 0.69 5.18 -3.50
CA ASN A 81 0.83 6.43 -2.74
C ASN A 81 2.14 6.49 -1.93
N HIS A 82 2.56 5.36 -1.35
CA HIS A 82 3.82 5.31 -0.61
C HIS A 82 5.02 5.45 -1.55
N MET A 83 5.00 4.73 -2.67
CA MET A 83 6.02 4.84 -3.71
C MET A 83 6.12 6.28 -4.23
N ASP A 84 5.01 6.93 -4.57
CA ASP A 84 4.99 8.32 -5.07
C ASP A 84 5.62 9.30 -4.07
N SER A 85 5.36 9.10 -2.76
CA SER A 85 6.00 9.91 -1.71
C SER A 85 7.50 9.70 -1.66
N LEU A 86 7.97 8.44 -1.76
CA LEU A 86 9.39 8.13 -1.79
C LEU A 86 10.05 8.70 -3.05
N LEU A 87 9.45 8.53 -4.22
CA LEU A 87 9.92 9.11 -5.48
C LEU A 87 10.11 10.63 -5.36
N CYS A 88 9.14 11.34 -4.78
CA CYS A 88 9.26 12.78 -4.54
C CYS A 88 10.35 13.17 -3.54
N ILE A 89 10.60 12.31 -2.54
CA ILE A 89 11.71 12.52 -1.62
C ILE A 89 13.02 12.42 -2.41
N LEU A 90 13.20 11.35 -3.16
CA LEU A 90 14.43 11.03 -3.90
C LEU A 90 14.69 11.96 -5.08
N SER A 91 13.64 12.46 -5.75
CA SER A 91 13.74 13.31 -6.94
C SER A 91 14.47 14.64 -6.73
N LYS A 92 14.70 15.02 -5.47
CA LYS A 92 15.52 16.19 -5.11
C LYS A 92 17.02 15.95 -5.25
N GLU A 93 17.47 14.71 -5.13
CA GLU A 93 18.89 14.34 -5.35
C GLU A 93 19.12 14.05 -6.82
N GLU A 94 18.25 13.20 -7.39
CA GLU A 94 18.32 12.78 -8.77
C GLU A 94 16.89 12.67 -9.29
N SER A 95 16.56 13.48 -10.30
CA SER A 95 15.29 13.37 -10.99
C SER A 95 15.40 12.27 -12.04
N PRO A 96 14.76 11.10 -11.86
CA PRO A 96 14.96 9.97 -12.76
C PRO A 96 14.42 10.32 -14.15
N PRO A 97 15.26 10.29 -15.20
CA PRO A 97 14.85 10.69 -16.55
C PRO A 97 14.04 9.62 -17.28
N LEU A 98 14.04 8.37 -16.78
CA LEU A 98 13.59 7.20 -17.53
C LEU A 98 12.49 6.42 -16.79
N LEU A 99 11.30 6.42 -17.39
CA LEU A 99 10.23 5.45 -17.17
C LEU A 99 10.54 4.24 -18.06
N LEU A 100 10.97 3.12 -17.48
CA LEU A 100 11.43 1.96 -18.26
C LEU A 100 10.26 1.17 -18.87
N GLU A 101 9.20 1.00 -18.09
CA GLU A 101 7.98 0.29 -18.47
C GLU A 101 6.82 1.04 -17.84
N ASN A 102 5.74 1.25 -18.60
CA ASN A 102 4.46 1.72 -18.12
C ASN A 102 3.35 1.02 -18.92
N ASP A 103 2.38 0.44 -18.22
CA ASP A 103 1.17 -0.05 -18.85
C ASP A 103 0.09 1.05 -18.87
N GLU A 104 -1.05 0.77 -19.50
CA GLU A 104 -2.20 1.66 -19.39
C GLU A 104 -2.65 1.79 -17.93
N GLY A 105 -2.59 3.02 -17.41
CA GLY A 105 -3.08 3.36 -16.08
C GLY A 105 -2.04 3.37 -14.95
N ASP A 106 -0.74 3.40 -15.26
CA ASP A 106 0.35 3.48 -14.25
C ASP A 106 0.32 2.33 -13.23
N ARG A 107 -0.11 1.14 -13.65
CA ARG A 107 -0.23 -0.05 -12.78
C ARG A 107 1.11 -0.76 -12.64
N PHE A 108 1.95 -0.74 -13.66
CA PHE A 108 3.31 -1.30 -13.63
C PHE A 108 4.30 -0.25 -14.09
N VAL A 109 4.98 0.40 -13.14
CA VAL A 109 5.88 1.50 -13.45
C VAL A 109 7.24 1.29 -12.81
N THR A 110 8.29 1.51 -13.60
CA THR A 110 9.68 1.40 -13.16
C THR A 110 10.44 2.70 -13.40
N TRP A 111 11.02 3.25 -12.33
CA TRP A 111 11.92 4.41 -12.35
C TRP A 111 13.36 3.95 -12.11
N ARG A 112 14.29 4.41 -12.96
CA ARG A 112 15.72 4.18 -12.78
C ARG A 112 16.43 5.47 -12.37
N PHE A 113 17.26 5.36 -11.33
CA PHE A 113 18.17 6.37 -10.82
C PHE A 113 19.59 5.98 -11.26
N PRO A 114 20.00 6.28 -12.50
CA PRO A 114 21.29 5.86 -13.05
C PRO A 114 22.51 6.30 -12.23
N GLU A 115 22.54 7.51 -11.67
CA GLU A 115 23.71 8.00 -10.90
C GLU A 115 23.94 7.19 -9.61
N HIS A 116 22.84 6.64 -9.08
CA HIS A 116 22.83 5.84 -7.86
C HIS A 116 22.64 4.34 -8.10
N ASP A 117 22.57 3.91 -9.37
CA ASP A 117 22.26 2.53 -9.77
C ASP A 117 21.10 1.92 -8.95
N PHE A 118 20.03 2.68 -8.77
CA PHE A 118 18.87 2.27 -7.97
C PHE A 118 17.62 2.16 -8.84
N THR A 119 16.85 1.11 -8.65
CA THR A 119 15.58 0.90 -9.36
C THR A 119 14.42 0.92 -8.38
N LEU A 120 13.42 1.76 -8.66
CA LEU A 120 12.19 1.85 -7.90
C LEU A 120 11.02 1.39 -8.78
N MET A 121 10.22 0.45 -8.28
CA MET A 121 9.09 -0.11 -9.01
C MET A 121 7.79 0.06 -8.23
N VAL A 122 6.69 0.20 -8.95
CA VAL A 122 5.35 -0.11 -8.46
C VAL A 122 4.75 -1.23 -9.29
N ILE A 123 4.14 -2.18 -8.59
CA ILE A 123 3.54 -3.36 -9.19
C ILE A 123 2.13 -3.48 -8.63
N TRP A 124 1.15 -3.06 -9.42
CA TRP A 124 -0.26 -3.10 -9.07
C TRP A 124 -0.74 -4.54 -8.98
N SER A 125 -1.10 -4.94 -7.77
CA SER A 125 -1.72 -6.21 -7.49
C SER A 125 -2.70 -5.98 -6.34
N PRO A 126 -3.97 -5.63 -6.65
CA PRO A 126 -4.92 -5.14 -5.65
C PRO A 126 -5.44 -6.24 -4.72
N PHE A 127 -4.97 -7.47 -4.91
CA PHE A 127 -5.27 -8.60 -4.04
C PHE A 127 -4.05 -9.46 -3.71
N LEU A 128 -2.86 -9.16 -4.23
CA LEU A 128 -1.64 -9.99 -4.20
C LEU A 128 -1.75 -11.40 -4.83
N VAL A 129 -2.95 -11.94 -4.95
CA VAL A 129 -3.28 -13.22 -5.57
C VAL A 129 -3.91 -13.03 -6.94
N THR A 130 -3.99 -14.11 -7.71
CA THR A 130 -4.68 -14.13 -8.99
C THR A 130 -6.13 -13.67 -8.80
N ALA A 131 -6.50 -12.64 -9.56
CA ALA A 131 -7.82 -12.06 -9.53
C ALA A 131 -8.33 -11.91 -10.96
N THR A 132 -9.53 -12.44 -11.23
CA THR A 132 -10.20 -12.27 -12.52
C THR A 132 -11.43 -11.39 -12.33
N GLU A 133 -11.54 -10.39 -13.19
CA GLU A 133 -12.70 -9.52 -13.25
C GLU A 133 -13.92 -10.32 -13.72
N THR A 134 -15.04 -10.18 -13.03
CA THR A 134 -16.33 -10.76 -13.45
C THR A 134 -17.22 -9.70 -14.07
N THR A 135 -18.36 -10.11 -14.65
CA THR A 135 -19.35 -9.16 -15.15
C THR A 135 -19.83 -8.21 -14.04
N ALA A 136 -19.83 -6.92 -14.35
CA ALA A 136 -20.30 -5.89 -13.43
C ALA A 136 -21.78 -6.08 -13.12
N THR A 137 -22.12 -6.14 -11.83
CA THR A 137 -23.51 -6.22 -11.38
C THR A 137 -23.96 -4.83 -10.92
N GLY A 138 -25.02 -4.29 -11.55
CA GLY A 138 -25.61 -3.01 -11.17
C GLY A 138 -26.58 -2.45 -12.22
N ASN A 139 -27.50 -1.58 -11.80
CA ASN A 139 -28.37 -0.81 -12.70
C ASN A 139 -27.81 0.61 -12.86
N GLY A 140 -27.56 1.05 -14.09
CA GLY A 140 -27.17 2.44 -14.39
C GLY A 140 -25.73 2.81 -14.00
N SER A 141 -25.54 3.96 -13.35
CA SER A 141 -24.23 4.61 -13.11
C SER A 141 -23.38 4.00 -11.97
N GLN A 142 -23.79 2.88 -11.37
CA GLN A 142 -23.07 2.15 -10.31
C GLN A 142 -22.66 0.73 -10.76
N LEU A 143 -22.01 0.62 -11.92
CA LEU A 143 -21.33 -0.62 -12.29
C LEU A 143 -20.16 -0.85 -11.32
N HIS A 144 -20.34 -1.72 -10.34
CA HIS A 144 -19.26 -2.22 -9.52
C HIS A 144 -18.68 -3.46 -10.18
N VAL A 145 -17.37 -3.41 -10.42
CA VAL A 145 -16.62 -4.55 -10.92
C VAL A 145 -16.35 -5.49 -9.74
N ASN A 146 -16.86 -6.72 -9.86
CA ASN A 146 -16.62 -7.79 -8.92
C ASN A 146 -15.42 -8.63 -9.38
N PHE A 147 -14.80 -9.36 -8.46
CA PHE A 147 -13.63 -10.18 -8.75
C PHE A 147 -13.77 -11.59 -8.18
N ASN A 148 -13.29 -12.58 -8.95
CA ASN A 148 -12.98 -13.90 -8.44
C ASN A 148 -11.51 -13.91 -7.98
N LEU A 149 -11.28 -14.14 -6.70
CA LEU A 149 -9.95 -14.18 -6.08
C LEU A 149 -9.56 -15.64 -5.83
N HIS A 150 -8.48 -16.09 -6.45
CA HIS A 150 -7.92 -17.43 -6.29
C HIS A 150 -6.87 -17.38 -5.17
N LEU A 151 -7.29 -17.65 -3.93
CA LEU A 151 -6.51 -17.32 -2.73
C LEU A 151 -5.25 -18.19 -2.57
N ASP A 152 -5.16 -19.31 -3.26
CA ASP A 152 -4.02 -20.24 -3.32
C ASP A 152 -3.09 -20.00 -4.52
N GLU A 153 -3.38 -19.00 -5.35
CA GLU A 153 -2.60 -18.69 -6.54
C GLU A 153 -2.04 -17.26 -6.44
N VAL A 154 -0.72 -17.14 -6.48
CA VAL A 154 -0.07 -15.82 -6.46
C VAL A 154 -0.25 -15.09 -7.79
N ASP A 155 -0.46 -13.77 -7.75
CA ASP A 155 -0.52 -12.95 -8.95
C ASP A 155 0.80 -13.07 -9.75
N PRO A 156 0.77 -13.55 -11.01
CA PRO A 156 1.97 -13.75 -11.82
C PRO A 156 2.70 -12.44 -12.13
N ARG A 157 2.02 -11.30 -12.09
CA ARG A 157 2.58 -10.00 -12.49
C ARG A 157 3.66 -9.52 -11.53
N TRP A 158 3.49 -9.71 -10.22
CA TRP A 158 4.55 -9.40 -9.25
C TRP A 158 5.46 -10.59 -8.99
N SER A 159 4.91 -11.81 -8.93
CA SER A 159 5.73 -12.98 -8.62
C SER A 159 6.74 -13.31 -9.72
N GLY A 160 6.42 -13.00 -10.98
CA GLY A 160 7.36 -13.12 -12.11
C GLY A 160 8.54 -12.14 -12.04
N LYS A 161 8.43 -11.04 -11.29
CA LYS A 161 9.49 -10.03 -11.12
C LYS A 161 10.40 -10.32 -9.91
N LEU A 162 10.10 -11.33 -9.08
CA LEU A 162 10.91 -11.67 -7.90
C LEU A 162 12.41 -11.88 -8.16
N PRO A 163 12.86 -12.46 -9.29
CA PRO A 163 14.29 -12.64 -9.53
C PRO A 163 15.10 -11.34 -9.55
N VAL A 164 14.48 -10.20 -9.87
CA VAL A 164 15.16 -8.90 -9.92
C VAL A 164 14.96 -8.06 -8.67
N ILE A 165 13.97 -8.36 -7.83
CA ILE A 165 13.63 -7.58 -6.64
C ILE A 165 14.59 -7.90 -5.48
N ASP A 166 15.11 -6.87 -4.80
CA ASP A 166 15.90 -7.00 -3.57
C ASP A 166 15.08 -6.61 -2.33
N TYR A 167 14.18 -5.62 -2.47
CA TYR A 167 13.29 -5.15 -1.42
C TYR A 167 11.84 -5.18 -1.91
N ALA A 168 10.98 -5.92 -1.21
CA ALA A 168 9.55 -6.02 -1.52
C ALA A 168 8.71 -5.36 -0.42
N ILE A 169 8.05 -4.25 -0.76
CA ILE A 169 7.15 -3.51 0.16
C ILE A 169 5.72 -3.91 -0.18
N PHE A 170 5.14 -4.80 0.63
CA PHE A 170 3.73 -5.19 0.50
C PHE A 170 2.82 -4.20 1.22
N SER A 171 1.75 -3.77 0.55
CA SER A 171 0.74 -2.85 1.08
C SER A 171 -0.60 -3.07 0.39
N ASP A 172 -1.47 -3.88 0.97
CA ASP A 172 -2.75 -4.22 0.33
C ASP A 172 -3.84 -4.57 1.35
N THR A 173 -5.07 -4.12 1.10
CA THR A 173 -6.31 -4.49 1.83
C THR A 173 -7.56 -3.92 1.16
N HIS A 174 -7.50 -2.72 0.55
CA HIS A 174 -8.71 -1.93 0.31
C HIS A 174 -9.70 -2.59 -0.64
N TRP A 175 -9.21 -3.36 -1.61
CA TRP A 175 -10.06 -4.04 -2.57
C TRP A 175 -10.74 -5.29 -2.00
N PHE A 176 -10.18 -5.91 -0.96
CA PHE A 176 -10.83 -7.00 -0.22
C PHE A 176 -12.10 -6.53 0.50
N LEU A 177 -12.25 -5.22 0.71
CA LEU A 177 -13.44 -4.59 1.32
C LEU A 177 -14.55 -4.30 0.29
N ARG A 178 -14.53 -4.99 -0.85
CA ARG A 178 -15.56 -4.94 -1.89
C ARG A 178 -16.27 -6.28 -2.01
N GLU A 179 -17.24 -6.37 -2.92
CA GLU A 179 -17.81 -7.65 -3.34
C GLU A 179 -16.77 -8.44 -4.13
N ASN A 180 -16.31 -9.53 -3.53
CA ASN A 180 -15.39 -10.47 -4.16
C ASN A 180 -15.84 -11.90 -3.86
N TYR A 181 -15.70 -12.77 -4.84
CA TYR A 181 -15.90 -14.22 -4.74
C TYR A 181 -14.56 -14.88 -4.52
N LEU A 182 -14.50 -15.83 -3.60
CA LEU A 182 -13.26 -16.42 -3.09
C LEU A 182 -13.18 -17.87 -3.54
N TYR A 183 -12.10 -18.19 -4.25
CA TYR A 183 -11.81 -19.51 -4.76
C TYR A 183 -10.56 -20.08 -4.08
N GLU A 184 -10.55 -21.39 -3.88
CA GLU A 184 -9.37 -22.14 -3.44
C GLU A 184 -9.39 -23.51 -4.13
N ARG A 185 -8.29 -23.89 -4.78
CA ARG A 185 -8.19 -25.11 -5.61
C ARG A 185 -9.31 -25.25 -6.65
N GLY A 186 -9.71 -24.13 -7.24
CA GLY A 186 -10.78 -24.06 -8.25
C GLY A 186 -12.22 -24.08 -7.69
N GLU A 187 -12.41 -24.26 -6.39
CA GLU A 187 -13.73 -24.33 -5.76
C GLU A 187 -14.15 -22.99 -5.14
N LEU A 188 -15.42 -22.59 -5.30
CA LEU A 188 -15.97 -21.40 -4.66
C LEU A 188 -16.16 -21.66 -3.16
N ILE A 189 -15.33 -21.05 -2.32
CA ILE A 189 -15.37 -21.23 -0.86
C ILE A 189 -16.21 -20.15 -0.15
N GLY A 190 -16.52 -19.05 -0.82
CA GLY A 190 -17.35 -17.99 -0.25
C GLY A 190 -17.21 -16.63 -0.94
N CYS A 191 -17.67 -15.59 -0.26
CA CYS A 191 -17.54 -14.20 -0.69
C CYS A 191 -17.21 -13.26 0.48
N THR A 192 -16.64 -12.09 0.21
CA THR A 192 -16.38 -11.06 1.24
C THR A 192 -17.62 -10.24 1.57
N ILE A 193 -18.20 -9.61 0.56
CA ILE A 193 -19.39 -8.76 0.66
C ILE A 193 -20.31 -9.14 -0.48
N CYS A 194 -21.25 -10.06 -0.28
CA CYS A 194 -22.24 -10.39 -1.30
C CYS A 194 -23.58 -10.72 -0.63
N ASP A 195 -24.66 -10.61 -1.41
CA ASP A 195 -26.03 -10.98 -1.00
C ASP A 195 -26.58 -12.13 -1.86
N ARG A 196 -25.70 -13.05 -2.25
CA ARG A 196 -26.06 -14.20 -3.10
C ARG A 196 -26.46 -15.39 -2.24
N GLN A 197 -27.63 -15.96 -2.50
CA GLN A 197 -28.08 -17.20 -1.85
C GLN A 197 -27.10 -18.34 -2.16
N ASN A 198 -26.89 -19.23 -1.17
CA ASN A 198 -25.99 -20.39 -1.24
C ASN A 198 -24.49 -20.08 -1.38
N VAL A 199 -24.06 -18.85 -1.10
CA VAL A 199 -22.64 -18.49 -0.99
C VAL A 199 -22.30 -18.11 0.44
N THR A 200 -21.32 -18.80 1.03
CA THR A 200 -20.88 -18.51 2.40
C THR A 200 -20.22 -17.15 2.48
N ARG A 201 -20.72 -16.27 3.37
CA ARG A 201 -20.09 -14.97 3.60
C ARG A 201 -18.92 -15.10 4.58
N LEU A 202 -17.71 -14.88 4.08
CA LEU A 202 -16.48 -14.83 4.85
C LEU A 202 -16.15 -13.39 5.23
N ARG A 203 -15.51 -13.22 6.40
CA ARG A 203 -15.05 -11.88 6.80
C ARG A 203 -13.88 -11.47 5.91
N PRO A 204 -13.78 -10.19 5.48
CA PRO A 204 -12.67 -9.73 4.62
C PRO A 204 -11.28 -10.07 5.16
N ARG A 205 -11.10 -10.07 6.49
CA ARG A 205 -9.84 -10.47 7.13
C ARG A 205 -9.39 -11.90 6.80
N GLU A 206 -10.32 -12.83 6.52
CA GLU A 206 -9.98 -14.21 6.18
C GLU A 206 -9.40 -14.28 4.75
N ALA A 207 -9.96 -13.49 3.82
CA ALA A 207 -9.41 -13.36 2.47
C ALA A 207 -8.04 -12.69 2.50
N VAL A 208 -7.89 -11.60 3.27
CA VAL A 208 -6.59 -10.93 3.49
C VAL A 208 -5.58 -11.92 4.07
N ARG A 209 -5.95 -12.66 5.12
CA ARG A 209 -5.06 -13.64 5.76
C ARG A 209 -4.52 -14.66 4.73
N ARG A 210 -5.41 -15.26 3.93
CA ARG A 210 -5.00 -16.26 2.93
C ARG A 210 -4.14 -15.66 1.83
N ALA A 211 -4.51 -14.48 1.31
CA ALA A 211 -3.72 -13.82 0.27
C ALA A 211 -2.29 -13.46 0.73
N PHE A 212 -2.14 -12.92 1.95
CA PHE A 212 -0.83 -12.64 2.52
C PHE A 212 -0.03 -13.90 2.82
N ARG A 213 -0.68 -14.97 3.29
CA ARG A 213 -0.04 -16.29 3.49
C ARG A 213 0.56 -16.81 2.19
N THR A 214 -0.27 -16.95 1.15
CA THR A 214 0.15 -17.43 -0.17
C THR A 214 1.29 -16.57 -0.75
N SER A 215 1.20 -15.25 -0.56
CA SER A 215 2.22 -14.31 -1.01
C SER A 215 3.56 -14.52 -0.29
N PHE A 216 3.55 -14.69 1.04
CA PHE A 216 4.78 -14.89 1.80
C PHE A 216 5.37 -16.28 1.62
N GLU A 217 4.55 -17.33 1.47
CA GLU A 217 5.01 -18.66 1.08
C GLU A 217 5.72 -18.62 -0.28
N LYS A 218 5.19 -17.86 -1.25
CA LYS A 218 5.86 -17.64 -2.54
C LYS A 218 7.22 -16.96 -2.39
N ILE A 219 7.34 -15.97 -1.49
CA ILE A 219 8.62 -15.30 -1.21
C ILE A 219 9.63 -16.25 -0.56
N ASN A 220 9.22 -16.99 0.47
CA ASN A 220 10.09 -17.95 1.16
C ASN A 220 10.57 -19.07 0.24
N GLY A 221 9.77 -19.45 -0.77
CA GLY A 221 10.17 -20.40 -1.81
C GLY A 221 11.10 -19.82 -2.88
N CYS A 222 11.44 -18.53 -2.84
CA CYS A 222 12.31 -17.91 -3.83
C CYS A 222 13.80 -18.22 -3.53
N LYS A 223 14.59 -18.47 -4.58
CA LYS A 223 16.05 -18.69 -4.45
C LYS A 223 16.82 -17.43 -4.06
N LYS A 224 16.27 -16.25 -4.37
CA LYS A 224 16.88 -14.96 -4.07
C LYS A 224 16.46 -14.52 -2.67
N ASN A 225 17.40 -14.01 -1.89
CA ASN A 225 17.10 -13.38 -0.61
C ASN A 225 16.45 -12.02 -0.86
N ILE A 226 15.19 -11.87 -0.46
CA ILE A 226 14.40 -10.66 -0.62
C ILE A 226 14.08 -10.07 0.75
N HIS A 227 14.39 -8.80 0.95
CA HIS A 227 14.00 -8.08 2.15
C HIS A 227 12.53 -7.65 2.06
N VAL A 228 11.67 -8.30 2.83
CA VAL A 228 10.24 -8.01 2.86
C VAL A 228 9.92 -6.96 3.93
N ILE A 229 9.18 -5.93 3.53
CA ILE A 229 8.59 -4.94 4.42
C ILE A 229 7.07 -4.97 4.23
N LEU A 230 6.34 -5.17 5.33
CA LEU A 230 4.89 -5.06 5.33
C LEU A 230 4.47 -3.69 5.83
N ARG A 231 3.81 -2.91 4.96
CA ARG A 231 2.99 -1.79 5.41
C ARG A 231 1.60 -2.31 5.69
N THR A 232 1.26 -2.39 6.97
CA THR A 232 -0.06 -2.83 7.41
C THR A 232 -1.18 -1.89 6.94
N TYR A 233 -2.42 -2.36 7.05
CA TYR A 233 -3.63 -1.66 6.64
C TYR A 233 -3.65 -0.18 7.04
N SER A 234 -3.99 0.66 6.06
CA SER A 234 -4.17 2.10 6.19
C SER A 234 -5.66 2.42 6.24
N PRO A 235 -6.26 2.67 7.42
CA PRO A 235 -7.71 2.85 7.51
C PRO A 235 -8.17 4.14 6.81
N PRO A 236 -9.37 4.16 6.21
CA PRO A 236 -10.02 5.38 5.77
C PRO A 236 -10.47 6.21 6.99
N HIS A 237 -10.52 7.53 6.81
CA HIS A 237 -10.90 8.48 7.87
C HIS A 237 -12.06 9.38 7.42
N PHE A 238 -12.99 8.83 6.65
CA PHE A 238 -14.20 9.55 6.24
C PHE A 238 -15.17 9.66 7.42
N GLU A 239 -15.76 10.83 7.55
CA GLU A 239 -16.86 11.14 8.45
C GLU A 239 -18.13 11.32 7.61
N HIS A 240 -19.29 11.00 8.21
CA HIS A 240 -20.61 11.16 7.60
C HIS A 240 -20.79 10.45 6.25
N GLY A 241 -20.07 9.35 6.03
CA GLY A 241 -20.17 8.53 4.83
C GLY A 241 -18.85 7.84 4.48
N SER A 242 -18.82 7.18 3.33
CA SER A 242 -17.65 6.53 2.74
C SER A 242 -17.12 7.34 1.56
N TRP A 243 -16.00 6.89 0.98
CA TRP A 243 -15.36 7.52 -0.17
C TRP A 243 -16.28 7.75 -1.38
N ASN A 244 -17.31 6.91 -1.55
CA ASN A 244 -18.28 6.97 -2.66
C ASN A 244 -19.71 7.36 -2.24
N THR A 245 -19.96 7.63 -0.95
CA THR A 245 -21.30 7.96 -0.44
C THR A 245 -21.37 9.36 0.18
N GLY A 246 -20.45 10.24 -0.23
CA GLY A 246 -20.42 11.64 0.23
C GLY A 246 -19.66 11.87 1.54
N GLY A 247 -18.92 10.87 2.03
CA GLY A 247 -18.08 11.01 3.21
C GLY A 247 -16.98 12.05 3.04
N ARG A 248 -16.58 12.71 4.13
CA ARG A 248 -15.60 13.80 4.12
C ARG A 248 -14.48 13.55 5.13
N CYS A 249 -13.26 13.99 4.82
CA CYS A 249 -12.12 13.93 5.73
C CYS A 249 -11.46 15.31 5.85
N ASN A 250 -12.21 16.29 6.35
CA ASN A 250 -11.82 17.70 6.38
C ASN A 250 -10.98 18.12 7.61
N ARG A 251 -10.62 17.17 8.48
CA ARG A 251 -9.79 17.46 9.66
C ARG A 251 -8.44 18.07 9.24
N THR A 252 -8.05 19.12 9.95
CA THR A 252 -6.80 19.87 9.72
C THR A 252 -5.68 19.48 10.69
N THR A 253 -6.02 18.69 11.72
CA THR A 253 -5.08 18.19 12.73
C THR A 253 -5.27 16.68 12.96
N PRO A 254 -4.21 15.95 13.34
CA PRO A 254 -4.31 14.54 13.70
C PRO A 254 -5.14 14.34 14.97
N ILE A 255 -5.73 13.16 15.09
CA ILE A 255 -6.37 12.71 16.32
C ILE A 255 -5.36 12.46 17.43
N SER A 256 -5.73 12.80 18.65
CA SER A 256 -4.97 12.42 19.84
C SER A 256 -5.14 10.92 20.14
N ARG A 257 -4.25 10.36 20.96
CA ARG A 257 -4.25 8.94 21.32
C ARG A 257 -5.57 8.50 21.99
N SER A 258 -6.21 9.39 22.75
CA SER A 258 -7.49 9.12 23.41
C SER A 258 -8.68 9.13 22.46
N GLU A 259 -8.55 9.77 21.30
CA GLU A 259 -9.60 9.85 20.27
C GLU A 259 -9.48 8.75 19.21
N VAL A 260 -8.45 7.91 19.30
CA VAL A 260 -8.25 6.79 18.37
C VAL A 260 -9.32 5.73 18.62
N ASP A 261 -10.42 5.82 17.88
CA ASP A 261 -11.33 4.70 17.69
C ASP A 261 -10.90 3.91 16.44
N THR A 262 -9.91 3.02 16.62
CA THR A 262 -9.63 2.02 15.59
C THR A 262 -10.72 0.97 15.65
N GLY A 263 -11.78 1.16 14.86
CA GLY A 263 -12.88 0.20 14.78
C GLY A 263 -12.38 -1.24 14.66
N ARG A 264 -13.09 -2.19 15.30
CA ARG A 264 -12.67 -3.59 15.49
C ARG A 264 -12.15 -4.27 14.22
N MET A 265 -12.73 -3.95 13.06
CA MET A 265 -12.30 -4.48 11.77
C MET A 265 -10.87 -4.05 11.38
N ASN A 266 -10.51 -2.79 11.62
CA ASN A 266 -9.20 -2.25 11.24
C ASN A 266 -8.08 -2.92 12.04
N LEU A 267 -8.31 -3.14 13.33
CA LEU A 267 -7.40 -3.87 14.21
C LEU A 267 -7.31 -5.35 13.84
N ASP A 268 -8.43 -5.98 13.49
CA ASP A 268 -8.46 -7.37 13.07
C ASP A 268 -7.62 -7.59 11.79
N ILE A 269 -7.79 -6.74 10.78
CA ILE A 269 -7.02 -6.84 9.52
C ILE A 269 -5.53 -6.60 9.78
N ARG A 270 -5.18 -5.56 10.53
CA ARG A 270 -3.79 -5.29 10.89
C ARG A 270 -3.17 -6.48 11.63
N ARG A 271 -3.91 -7.09 12.55
CA ARG A 271 -3.44 -8.24 13.33
C ARG A 271 -3.17 -9.43 12.42
N VAL A 272 -4.08 -9.80 11.51
CA VAL A 272 -3.84 -10.95 10.62
C VAL A 272 -2.64 -10.73 9.69
N GLN A 273 -2.43 -9.50 9.19
CA GLN A 273 -1.26 -9.17 8.37
C GLN A 273 0.06 -9.38 9.13
N ILE A 274 0.10 -8.97 10.41
CA ILE A 274 1.28 -9.16 11.27
C ILE A 274 1.47 -10.64 11.60
N GLU A 275 0.41 -11.36 11.94
CA GLU A 275 0.47 -12.80 12.23
C GLU A 275 1.06 -13.59 11.06
N GLU A 276 0.58 -13.36 9.83
CA GLU A 276 1.10 -14.06 8.65
C GLU A 276 2.55 -13.68 8.34
N LEU A 277 2.95 -12.42 8.58
CA LEU A 277 4.36 -12.04 8.44
C LEU A 277 5.26 -12.74 9.47
N GLU A 278 4.83 -12.81 10.73
CA GLU A 278 5.60 -13.49 11.78
C GLU A 278 5.66 -15.00 11.57
N LEU A 279 4.60 -15.61 11.03
CA LEU A 279 4.62 -17.01 10.60
C LEU A 279 5.60 -17.23 9.46
N ALA A 280 5.58 -16.37 8.43
CA ALA A 280 6.51 -16.45 7.32
C ALA A 280 7.96 -16.30 7.76
N LYS A 281 8.26 -15.38 8.68
CA LYS A 281 9.62 -15.22 9.25
C LYS A 281 10.13 -16.48 9.97
N LYS A 282 9.25 -17.22 10.64
CA LYS A 282 9.61 -18.46 11.34
C LYS A 282 9.85 -19.63 10.38
N ALA A 283 9.27 -19.56 9.18
CA ALA A 283 9.38 -20.58 8.14
C ALA A 283 10.47 -20.28 7.10
N ALA A 284 11.16 -19.14 7.22
CA ALA A 284 12.23 -18.68 6.33
C ALA A 284 13.61 -19.18 6.76
#